data_AF-A0A2N1JGI4-F1
#
_entry.id   AF-A0A2N1JGI4-F1
#
_cell.length_a   1.000
_cell.length_b   1.000
_cell.length_c   1.000
_cell.angle_alpha   90.00
_cell.angle_beta   90.00
_cell.angle_gamma   90.00
#
_symmetry.space_group_name_H-M   'P 1'
#
loop_
_entity.id
_entity.type
_entity.pdbx_description
1 polymer ?
#
loop_
_entity_poly.entity_id
_entity_poly.type
_entity_poly.pdbx_seq_one_letter_code
_entity_poly.pdbx_strand_id
1 'polypeptide(L)'
;MCAGPRFEYHWQDSNSVKYRRSTRLSAPDYIDCLLNWTQAHIDDESLFPVEPSMPFPRNFVDRVKAILRRLFRIYAHMYNHHFAQVCALHLEVHLNTSYRHFLLFVTEYNLVDPKEMAPLAELNDALLEEN
;
A
#
# COMPACT_ATOMS: atom_id res chain seq x y z
N MET A 1 -9.17 -8.49 -6.13
CA MET A 1 -9.06 -7.26 -5.31
C MET A 1 -9.18 -6.06 -6.23
N CYS A 2 -10.01 -5.05 -5.93
CA CYS A 2 -10.26 -3.92 -6.83
C CYS A 2 -10.34 -2.58 -6.07
N ALA A 3 -10.19 -1.47 -6.79
CA ALA A 3 -10.46 -0.12 -6.30
C ALA A 3 -11.43 0.56 -7.26
N GLY A 4 -12.73 0.38 -7.01
CA GLY A 4 -13.78 0.82 -7.91
C GLY A 4 -13.86 0.01 -9.21
N PRO A 5 -14.67 0.44 -10.18
CA PRO A 5 -14.93 -0.34 -11.40
C PRO A 5 -13.77 -0.33 -12.41
N ARG A 6 -12.80 0.59 -12.25
CA ARG A 6 -11.73 0.83 -13.24
C ARG A 6 -10.41 0.11 -12.92
N PHE A 7 -10.20 -0.32 -11.68
CA PHE A 7 -8.91 -0.84 -11.23
C PHE A 7 -9.06 -2.21 -10.58
N GLU A 8 -8.43 -3.23 -11.18
CA GLU A 8 -8.33 -4.59 -10.64
C GLU A 8 -6.87 -4.94 -10.35
N TYR A 9 -6.60 -5.46 -9.15
CA TYR A 9 -5.29 -5.88 -8.69
C TYR A 9 -5.20 -7.40 -8.65
N HIS A 10 -4.22 -7.93 -9.39
CA HIS A 10 -3.83 -9.34 -9.32
C HIS A 10 -2.60 -9.50 -8.44
N TRP A 11 -2.52 -10.63 -7.75
CA TRP A 11 -1.39 -10.94 -6.88
C TRP A 11 -0.31 -11.67 -7.68
N GLN A 12 0.94 -11.30 -7.43
CA GLN A 12 2.10 -11.99 -7.95
C GLN A 12 3.25 -11.89 -6.96
N ASP A 13 3.87 -13.02 -6.71
CA ASP A 13 5.07 -13.14 -5.90
C ASP A 13 6.04 -14.11 -6.57
N SER A 14 7.17 -13.59 -7.03
CA SER A 14 8.21 -14.35 -7.73
C SER A 14 8.86 -15.41 -6.84
N ASN A 15 8.86 -15.21 -5.53
CA ASN A 15 9.46 -16.14 -4.56
C ASN A 15 8.47 -17.24 -4.13
N SER A 16 7.17 -17.06 -4.42
CA SER A 16 6.15 -18.04 -4.10
C SER A 16 5.98 -19.07 -5.21
N VAL A 17 6.03 -20.36 -4.85
CA VAL A 17 5.70 -21.45 -5.79
C VAL A 17 4.24 -21.34 -6.27
N LYS A 18 3.33 -20.92 -5.38
CA LYS A 18 1.89 -20.81 -5.67
C LYS A 18 1.56 -19.59 -6.52
N TYR A 19 2.22 -18.46 -6.28
CA TYR A 19 1.85 -17.15 -6.87
C TYR A 19 2.87 -16.61 -7.86
N ARG A 20 3.64 -17.48 -8.50
CA ARG A 20 4.66 -17.10 -9.50
C ARG A 20 4.07 -16.37 -10.70
N ARG A 21 2.81 -16.63 -11.04
CA ARG A 21 2.06 -15.97 -12.11
C ARG A 21 1.01 -15.02 -11.52
N SER A 22 0.70 -13.97 -12.27
CA SER A 22 -0.39 -13.04 -11.95
C SER A 22 -1.69 -13.81 -11.72
N THR A 23 -2.20 -13.75 -10.49
CA THR A 23 -3.32 -14.57 -10.01
C THR A 23 -4.41 -13.68 -9.45
N ARG A 24 -5.65 -13.92 -9.85
CA ARG A 24 -6.82 -13.27 -9.27
C ARG A 24 -7.10 -13.84 -7.89
N LEU A 25 -7.27 -12.95 -6.91
CA LEU A 25 -7.61 -13.29 -5.54
C LEU A 25 -8.81 -12.45 -5.08
N SER A 26 -9.56 -12.99 -4.12
CA SER A 26 -10.55 -12.24 -3.36
C SER A 26 -9.88 -11.05 -2.64
N ALA A 27 -10.66 -10.04 -2.24
CA ALA A 27 -10.11 -8.93 -1.46
C ALA A 27 -9.41 -9.38 -0.16
N PRO A 28 -10.02 -10.21 0.71
CA PRO A 28 -9.37 -10.66 1.93
C PRO A 28 -8.09 -11.46 1.64
N ASP A 29 -8.13 -12.46 0.74
CA ASP A 29 -6.94 -13.26 0.42
C ASP A 29 -5.79 -12.40 -0.14
N TYR A 30 -6.13 -11.38 -0.93
CA TYR A 30 -5.15 -10.45 -1.47
C TYR A 30 -4.49 -9.61 -0.37
N ILE A 31 -5.30 -9.05 0.54
CA ILE A 31 -4.82 -8.25 1.67
C ILE A 31 -3.95 -9.11 2.59
N ASP A 32 -4.36 -10.34 2.88
CA ASP A 32 -3.58 -11.27 3.70
C ASP A 32 -2.23 -11.59 3.05
N CYS A 33 -2.22 -11.90 1.74
CA CYS A 33 -0.97 -12.13 1.01
C CYS A 33 -0.06 -10.89 1.03
N LEU A 34 -0.65 -9.70 0.90
CA LEU A 34 0.08 -8.44 0.89
C LEU A 34 0.70 -8.11 2.25
N LEU A 35 -0.07 -8.22 3.33
CA LEU A 35 0.41 -7.95 4.68
C LEU A 35 1.50 -8.93 5.09
N ASN A 36 1.30 -10.23 4.83
CA ASN A 36 2.33 -11.25 5.09
C ASN A 36 3.60 -11.00 4.26
N TRP A 37 3.45 -10.64 2.99
CA TRP A 37 4.60 -10.28 2.15
C TRP A 37 5.33 -9.06 2.68
N THR A 38 4.62 -8.01 3.08
CA THR A 38 5.22 -6.79 3.67
C THR A 38 5.95 -7.11 4.96
N GLN A 39 5.34 -7.90 5.85
CA GLN A 39 5.95 -8.33 7.11
C GLN A 39 7.25 -9.09 6.86
N ALA A 40 7.25 -10.04 5.91
CA ALA A 40 8.45 -10.79 5.53
C ALA A 40 9.59 -9.89 4.99
N HIS A 41 9.28 -8.75 4.37
CA HIS A 41 10.32 -7.76 3.99
C HIS A 41 10.82 -6.96 5.17
N ILE A 42 9.93 -6.57 6.09
CA ILE A 42 10.31 -5.81 7.30
C ILE A 42 11.19 -6.67 8.23
N ASP A 43 10.90 -7.96 8.33
CA ASP A 43 11.65 -8.91 9.16
C ASP A 43 12.96 -9.39 8.50
N ASP A 44 13.20 -9.05 7.23
CA ASP A 44 14.45 -9.38 6.55
C ASP A 44 15.56 -8.42 6.99
N GLU A 45 16.42 -8.85 7.92
CA GLU A 45 17.55 -8.07 8.42
C GLU A 45 18.56 -7.66 7.34
N SER A 46 18.58 -8.35 6.19
CA SER A 46 19.39 -7.93 5.04
C SER A 46 18.80 -6.72 4.32
N LEU A 47 17.50 -6.48 4.49
CA LEU A 47 16.77 -5.35 3.94
C LEU A 47 16.55 -4.22 4.95
N PHE A 48 16.17 -4.57 6.18
CA PHE A 48 16.01 -3.67 7.32
C PHE A 48 17.01 -4.07 8.43
N PRO A 49 18.27 -3.62 8.35
CA PRO A 49 19.28 -3.97 9.32
C PRO A 49 18.92 -3.51 10.73
N VAL A 50 19.10 -4.39 11.71
CA VAL A 50 18.85 -4.11 13.13
C VAL A 50 20.08 -3.54 13.85
N GLU A 51 21.27 -3.84 13.34
CA GLU A 51 22.53 -3.35 13.90
C GLU A 51 22.87 -1.97 13.31
N PRO A 52 23.16 -0.94 14.15
CA PRO A 52 23.51 0.40 13.67
C PRO A 52 24.75 0.45 12.75
N SER A 53 25.62 -0.54 12.83
CA SER A 53 26.82 -0.69 12.00
C SER A 53 26.55 -1.24 10.60
N MET A 54 25.37 -1.81 10.36
CA MET A 54 25.03 -2.40 9.07
C MET A 54 24.39 -1.36 8.14
N PRO A 55 24.93 -1.15 6.93
CA PRO A 55 24.31 -0.26 5.95
C PRO A 55 23.07 -0.91 5.34
N PHE A 56 22.08 -0.08 4.98
CA PHE A 56 20.96 -0.52 4.13
C PHE A 56 21.47 -1.01 2.76
N PRO A 57 20.81 -2.00 2.14
CA PRO A 57 21.22 -2.49 0.82
C PRO A 57 20.97 -1.44 -0.27
N ARG A 58 21.70 -1.53 -1.38
CA ARG A 58 21.62 -0.55 -2.49
C ARG A 58 20.22 -0.41 -3.09
N ASN A 59 19.40 -1.46 -3.01
CA ASN A 59 18.03 -1.49 -3.51
C ASN A 59 16.97 -1.18 -2.43
N PHE A 60 17.37 -0.71 -1.25
CA PHE A 60 16.46 -0.45 -0.13
C PHE A 60 15.29 0.44 -0.53
N VAL A 61 15.59 1.58 -1.17
CA VAL A 61 14.56 2.53 -1.61
C VAL A 61 13.59 1.87 -2.59
N ASP A 62 14.08 1.07 -3.55
CA ASP A 62 13.22 0.37 -4.51
C ASP A 62 12.27 -0.62 -3.82
N ARG A 63 12.74 -1.28 -2.75
CA ARG A 63 11.91 -2.18 -1.93
C ARG A 63 10.86 -1.40 -1.14
N VAL A 64 11.25 -0.29 -0.50
CA VAL A 64 10.32 0.60 0.22
C VAL A 64 9.24 1.13 -0.73
N LYS A 65 9.61 1.59 -1.93
CA LYS A 65 8.66 2.01 -2.99
C LYS A 65 7.69 0.89 -3.37
N ALA A 66 8.18 -0.36 -3.47
CA ALA A 66 7.33 -1.50 -3.78
C ALA A 66 6.35 -1.82 -2.64
N ILE A 67 6.78 -1.73 -1.38
CA ILE A 67 5.95 -1.91 -0.18
C ILE A 67 4.85 -0.84 -0.14
N LEU A 68 5.22 0.44 -0.20
CA LEU A 68 4.26 1.55 -0.09
C LEU A 68 3.23 1.54 -1.22
N ARG A 69 3.65 1.26 -2.45
CA ARG A 69 2.73 1.12 -3.60
C ARG A 69 1.73 -0.01 -3.41
N ARG A 70 2.15 -1.12 -2.78
CA ARG A 70 1.24 -2.24 -2.45
C ARG A 70 0.29 -1.82 -1.34
N LEU A 71 0.79 -1.25 -0.24
CA LEU A 71 -0.04 -0.78 0.88
C LEU A 71 -1.11 0.24 0.45
N PHE A 72 -0.79 1.14 -0.49
CA PHE A 72 -1.77 2.05 -1.10
C PHE A 72 -3.03 1.32 -1.62
N ARG A 73 -2.89 0.11 -2.17
CA ARG A 73 -4.03 -0.66 -2.73
C ARG A 73 -5.04 -1.04 -1.66
N ILE A 74 -4.62 -1.16 -0.40
CA ILE A 74 -5.52 -1.40 0.73
C ILE A 74 -6.36 -0.15 0.99
N TYR A 75 -5.74 1.04 1.08
CA TYR A 75 -6.47 2.31 1.20
C TYR A 75 -7.45 2.51 0.05
N ALA A 76 -6.99 2.33 -1.19
CA ALA A 76 -7.82 2.46 -2.38
C ALA A 76 -9.06 1.56 -2.31
N HIS A 77 -8.90 0.32 -1.87
CA HIS A 77 -10.03 -0.60 -1.71
C HIS A 77 -10.96 -0.20 -0.56
N MET A 78 -10.42 0.18 0.59
CA MET A 78 -11.21 0.60 1.75
C MET A 78 -12.10 1.80 1.42
N TYR A 79 -11.54 2.84 0.81
CA TYR A 79 -12.31 4.02 0.41
C TYR A 79 -13.38 3.71 -0.65
N ASN A 80 -13.10 2.81 -1.60
CA ASN A 80 -14.05 2.51 -2.67
C ASN A 80 -15.17 1.54 -2.27
N HIS A 81 -14.91 0.59 -1.37
CA HIS A 81 -15.83 -0.53 -1.11
C HIS A 81 -16.31 -0.64 0.34
N HIS A 82 -15.58 -0.07 1.29
CA HIS A 82 -15.82 -0.27 2.72
C HIS A 82 -16.00 1.03 3.53
N PHE A 83 -16.01 2.19 2.86
CA PHE A 83 -16.09 3.47 3.55
C PHE A 83 -17.40 3.62 4.35
N ALA A 84 -18.53 3.12 3.84
CA ALA A 84 -19.79 3.14 4.57
C ALA A 84 -19.73 2.36 5.89
N GLN A 85 -19.05 1.20 5.89
CA GLN A 85 -18.82 0.39 7.08
C GLN A 85 -17.83 1.06 8.05
N VAL A 86 -16.79 1.70 7.52
CA VAL A 86 -15.84 2.51 8.32
C VAL A 86 -16.58 3.64 9.04
N CYS A 87 -17.46 4.37 8.34
CA CYS A 87 -18.30 5.42 8.94
C CYS A 87 -19.29 4.86 9.97
N ALA A 88 -19.89 3.69 9.71
CA ALA A 88 -20.80 3.05 10.66
C ALA A 88 -20.11 2.63 11.97
N LEU A 89 -18.79 2.45 11.94
CA LEU A 89 -17.96 2.16 13.10
C LEU A 89 -17.32 3.42 13.73
N HIS A 90 -17.59 4.61 13.19
CA HIS A 90 -16.95 5.87 13.61
C HIS A 90 -15.42 5.86 13.48
N LEU A 91 -14.89 5.20 12.44
CA LEU A 91 -13.46 5.03 12.19
C LEU A 91 -12.92 5.93 11.05
N GLU A 92 -13.77 6.75 10.44
CA GLU A 92 -13.44 7.59 9.29
C GLU A 92 -12.33 8.59 9.58
N VAL A 93 -12.31 9.18 10.79
CA VAL A 93 -11.25 10.11 11.19
C VAL A 93 -9.90 9.40 11.24
N HIS A 94 -9.85 8.19 11.80
CA HIS A 94 -8.62 7.41 11.87
C HIS A 94 -8.11 7.02 10.49
N LEU A 95 -9.01 6.57 9.59
CA LEU A 95 -8.65 6.24 8.22
C LEU A 95 -8.11 7.48 7.48
N ASN A 96 -8.80 8.61 7.58
CA ASN A 96 -8.42 9.86 6.91
C ASN A 96 -7.09 10.41 7.42
N THR A 97 -6.87 10.44 8.74
CA THR A 97 -5.59 10.90 9.30
C THR A 97 -4.44 9.98 8.88
N SER A 98 -4.66 8.66 8.93
CA SER A 98 -3.65 7.68 8.52
C SER A 98 -3.31 7.82 7.02
N TYR A 99 -4.32 7.95 6.17
CA TYR A 99 -4.14 8.13 4.74
C TYR A 99 -3.51 9.48 4.37
N ARG A 100 -3.91 10.58 5.02
CA ARG A 100 -3.30 11.89 4.81
C ARG A 100 -1.80 11.86 5.14
N HIS A 101 -1.43 11.26 6.27
CA HIS A 101 -0.03 11.10 6.64
C HIS A 101 0.73 10.24 5.62
N PHE A 102 0.14 9.12 5.17
CA PHE A 102 0.70 8.29 4.12
C PHE A 102 0.92 9.09 2.82
N LEU A 103 -0.08 9.85 2.36
CA LEU A 103 -0.04 10.65 1.14
C LEU A 103 1.07 11.71 1.19
N LEU A 104 1.15 12.45 2.30
CA LEU A 104 2.19 13.47 2.50
C LEU A 104 3.58 12.84 2.46
N PHE A 105 3.77 11.71 3.17
CA PHE A 105 5.05 11.03 3.23
C PHE A 105 5.50 10.49 1.86
N VAL A 106 4.62 9.81 1.13
CA VAL A 106 4.99 9.26 -0.20
C VAL A 106 5.21 10.35 -1.24
N THR A 107 4.55 11.49 -1.09
CA THR A 107 4.72 12.67 -1.97
C THR A 107 6.05 13.36 -1.71
N GLU A 108 6.35 13.70 -0.46
CA GLU A 108 7.60 14.38 -0.06
C GLU A 108 8.84 13.63 -0.57
N TYR A 109 8.87 12.31 -0.40
CA TYR A 109 10.02 11.48 -0.75
C TYR A 109 9.92 10.81 -2.13
N ASN A 110 8.91 11.16 -2.95
CA ASN A 110 8.68 10.57 -4.28
C ASN A 110 8.70 9.03 -4.29
N LEU A 111 7.97 8.43 -3.34
CA LEU A 111 7.97 6.99 -3.09
C LEU A 111 6.92 6.21 -3.89
N VAL A 112 5.89 6.88 -4.37
CA VAL A 112 4.84 6.28 -5.22
C VAL A 112 4.59 7.18 -6.41
N ASP A 113 4.57 6.60 -7.62
CA ASP A 113 4.22 7.34 -8.84
C ASP A 113 2.75 7.82 -8.74
N PRO A 114 2.45 9.11 -8.99
CA PRO A 114 1.08 9.61 -9.00
C PRO A 114 0.11 8.80 -9.86
N LYS A 115 0.58 8.19 -10.96
CA LYS A 115 -0.24 7.31 -11.82
C LYS A 115 -0.74 6.07 -11.11
N GLU A 116 0.05 5.52 -10.18
CA GLU A 116 -0.35 4.37 -9.37
C GLU A 116 -1.38 4.76 -8.30
N MET A 117 -1.46 6.06 -7.97
CA MET A 117 -2.42 6.63 -7.00
C MET A 117 -3.73 7.12 -7.64
N ALA A 118 -3.89 6.94 -8.95
CA ALA A 118 -5.09 7.33 -9.71
C ALA A 118 -6.44 6.87 -9.11
N PRO A 119 -6.56 5.70 -8.44
CA PRO A 119 -7.84 5.28 -7.83
C PRO A 119 -8.40 6.23 -6.78
N LEU A 120 -7.55 7.07 -6.17
CA LEU A 120 -7.93 8.05 -5.15
C LEU A 120 -7.55 9.49 -5.55
N ALA A 121 -7.40 9.78 -6.85
CA ALA A 121 -6.93 11.08 -7.34
C ALA A 121 -7.73 12.26 -6.76
N GLU A 122 -9.05 12.21 -6.84
CA GLU A 122 -9.93 13.28 -6.32
C GLU A 122 -9.75 13.50 -4.80
N LEU A 123 -9.57 12.41 -4.04
CA LEU A 123 -9.31 12.50 -2.59
C LEU A 123 -7.91 13.07 -2.32
N ASN A 124 -6.92 12.72 -3.14
CA ASN A 124 -5.56 13.23 -3.00
C ASN A 124 -5.51 14.73 -3.22
N ASP A 125 -6.17 15.21 -4.27
CA ASP A 125 -6.23 16.64 -4.60
C ASP A 125 -6.85 17.41 -3.42
N ALA A 126 -8.00 16.94 -2.90
CA ALA A 126 -8.66 17.54 -1.75
C ALA A 126 -7.77 17.58 -0.48
N LEU A 127 -7.03 16.51 -0.19
CA LEU A 127 -6.15 16.45 0.99
C LEU A 127 -4.89 17.30 0.87
N LEU A 128 -4.44 17.60 -0.35
CA LEU A 128 -3.26 18.43 -0.62
C LEU A 128 -3.61 19.93 -0.67
N GLU A 129 -4.88 20.28 -0.93
CA GLU A 129 -5.39 21.66 -0.90
C GLU A 129 -5.60 22.22 0.52
N GLU A 130 -5.67 21.39 1.57
CA GLU A 130 -5.86 21.81 2.97
C GLU A 130 -4.61 22.45 3.64
N ASN A 131 -3.84 23.29 2.91
CA ASN A 131 -2.68 24.02 3.44
C ASN A 131 -2.98 25.49 3.75
#